data_AF-A0A7C8UGW1-F1
#
_entry.id   AF-A0A7C8UGW1-F1
#
_cell.length_a   1.000
_cell.length_b   1.000
_cell.length_c   1.000
_cell.angle_alpha   90.00
_cell.angle_beta   90.00
_cell.angle_gamma   90.00
#
_symmetry.space_group_name_H-M   'P 1'
#
loop_
_entity.id
_entity.type
_entity.pdbx_description
1 polymer ?
#
loop_
_entity_poly.entity_id
_entity_poly.type
_entity_poly.pdbx_seq_one_letter_code
_entity_poly.pdbx_strand_id
1 'polypeptide(L)'
;MIPSWTNGDTVLSRFDLFHGHLFANPSTGAVGVVFHSKEYPAENTETFPFNLGYCQIDSNVTFDQKIMRKRNIIWMIDNRDRTSLWWVDMGVRTGDNAVDAVLGGEPFYTLYEGSLGNVVADLYYLNGLDLSVSLY
;
A
#
# COMPACT_ATOMS: atom_id res chain seq x y z
N MET A 1 -12.58 -5.62 -21.54
CA MET A 1 -11.26 -6.18 -21.87
C MET A 1 -10.29 -5.59 -20.88
N ILE A 2 -9.67 -6.42 -20.04
CA ILE A 2 -8.72 -5.96 -19.02
C ILE A 2 -7.40 -5.60 -19.75
N PRO A 3 -6.90 -4.35 -19.67
CA PRO A 3 -5.70 -3.93 -20.41
C PRO A 3 -4.46 -4.76 -20.05
N SER A 4 -3.58 -5.05 -21.01
CA SER A 4 -2.40 -5.92 -20.76
C SER A 4 -1.43 -5.39 -19.69
N TRP A 5 -1.43 -4.08 -19.41
CA TRP A 5 -0.65 -3.47 -18.33
C TRP A 5 -1.23 -3.71 -16.93
N THR A 6 -2.44 -4.26 -16.80
CA THR A 6 -2.98 -4.67 -15.51
C THR A 6 -2.54 -6.07 -15.09
N ASN A 7 -1.79 -6.80 -15.93
CA ASN A 7 -1.07 -7.99 -15.49
C ASN A 7 0.16 -7.54 -14.70
N GLY A 8 -0.08 -7.08 -13.48
CA GLY A 8 1.00 -6.87 -12.52
C GLY A 8 1.30 -8.16 -11.76
N ASP A 9 2.55 -8.29 -11.29
CA ASP A 9 3.01 -9.46 -10.52
C ASP A 9 2.33 -9.56 -9.13
N THR A 10 1.63 -8.50 -8.71
CA THR A 10 0.89 -8.45 -7.45
C THR A 10 -0.55 -8.93 -7.64
N VAL A 11 -0.82 -10.16 -7.19
CA VAL A 11 -2.17 -10.72 -7.10
C VAL A 11 -2.72 -10.50 -5.69
N LEU A 12 -3.91 -9.92 -5.61
CA LEU A 12 -4.67 -9.70 -4.37
C LEU A 12 -5.55 -10.90 -4.03
N SER A 13 -5.64 -11.20 -2.75
CA SER A 13 -6.48 -12.23 -2.14
C SER A 13 -7.24 -11.64 -0.95
N ARG A 14 -8.24 -12.37 -0.44
CA ARG A 14 -9.00 -11.94 0.75
C ARG A 14 -8.18 -11.88 2.05
N PHE A 15 -6.97 -12.41 2.00
CA PHE A 15 -6.04 -12.49 3.12
C PHE A 15 -4.91 -11.46 2.99
N ASP A 16 -4.85 -10.72 1.88
CA ASP A 16 -3.98 -9.57 1.82
C ASP A 16 -4.59 -8.44 2.66
N LEU A 17 -3.75 -7.78 3.45
CA LEU A 17 -3.95 -6.50 4.11
C LEU A 17 -4.08 -5.39 3.06
N PHE A 18 -4.89 -5.60 2.02
CA PHE A 18 -5.35 -4.57 1.13
C PHE A 18 -6.37 -3.72 1.89
N HIS A 19 -5.80 -2.75 2.58
CA HIS A 19 -6.52 -1.60 3.09
C HIS A 19 -6.03 -0.37 2.34
N GLY A 20 -6.94 0.58 2.22
CA GLY A 20 -6.66 1.88 1.65
C GLY A 20 -6.74 2.94 2.72
N HIS A 21 -5.91 3.97 2.62
CA HIS A 21 -6.06 5.19 3.39
C HIS A 21 -6.44 6.31 2.45
N LEU A 22 -7.64 6.86 2.65
CA LEU A 22 -8.05 8.09 1.99
C LEU A 22 -7.29 9.24 2.65
N PHE A 23 -6.61 10.03 1.83
CA PHE A 23 -5.90 11.22 2.25
C PHE A 23 -6.37 12.45 1.48
N ALA A 24 -6.28 13.60 2.13
CA ALA A 24 -6.44 14.91 1.51
C ALA A 24 -5.20 15.76 1.79
N ASN A 25 -4.63 16.37 0.76
CA ASN A 25 -3.45 17.22 0.86
C ASN A 25 -3.83 18.70 0.65
N PRO A 26 -3.96 19.51 1.72
CA PRO A 26 -4.35 20.91 1.59
C PRO A 26 -3.35 21.77 0.80
N SER A 27 -2.07 21.38 0.79
CA SER A 27 -1.02 22.16 0.12
C SER A 27 -1.07 22.05 -1.41
N THR A 28 -1.52 20.90 -1.92
CA THR A 28 -1.65 20.64 -3.36
C THR A 28 -3.10 20.70 -3.84
N GLY A 29 -4.07 20.57 -2.93
CA GLY A 29 -5.49 20.40 -3.23
C GLY A 29 -5.83 19.01 -3.76
N ALA A 30 -4.91 18.04 -3.63
CA ALA A 30 -5.13 16.67 -4.09
C ALA A 30 -5.87 15.82 -3.04
N VAL A 31 -6.70 14.90 -3.52
CA VAL A 31 -7.35 13.86 -2.70
C VAL A 31 -7.04 12.52 -3.36
N GLY A 32 -6.75 11.51 -2.56
CA GLY A 32 -6.45 10.19 -3.11
C GLY A 32 -6.53 9.09 -2.09
N VAL A 33 -6.36 7.87 -2.57
CA VAL A 33 -6.28 6.67 -1.76
C VAL A 33 -4.94 6.02 -2.02
N VAL A 34 -4.16 5.78 -0.97
CA VAL A 34 -3.06 4.83 -1.03
C VAL A 34 -3.60 3.47 -0.63
N PHE A 35 -3.28 2.44 -1.40
CA PHE A 35 -3.62 1.06 -1.13
C PHE A 35 -2.37 0.25 -0.80
N HIS A 36 -2.40 -0.48 0.32
CA HIS A 36 -1.37 -1.47 0.67
C HIS A 36 -1.71 -2.82 0.04
N SER A 37 -1.40 -2.95 -1.25
CA SER A 37 -1.79 -4.06 -2.14
C SER A 37 -1.07 -5.41 -1.94
N LYS A 38 -0.58 -5.71 -0.75
CA LYS A 38 -0.05 -7.04 -0.43
C LYS A 38 -0.04 -7.28 1.08
N GLU A 39 -0.30 -8.51 1.52
CA GLU A 39 -0.06 -8.95 2.90
C GLU A 39 1.41 -8.80 3.30
N TYR A 40 1.69 -8.66 4.59
CA TYR A 40 3.07 -8.84 5.06
C TYR A 40 3.50 -10.31 4.91
N PRO A 41 4.77 -10.58 4.58
CA PRO A 41 5.26 -11.94 4.57
C PRO A 41 5.10 -12.64 5.93
N ALA A 42 4.91 -13.95 5.89
CA ALA A 42 4.97 -14.79 7.08
C ALA A 42 6.36 -14.68 7.72
N GLU A 43 6.41 -14.71 9.06
CA GLU A 43 7.67 -14.78 9.78
C GLU A 43 8.43 -16.05 9.36
N ASN A 44 9.65 -15.86 8.89
CA ASN A 44 10.54 -16.93 8.48
C ASN A 44 11.96 -16.56 8.86
N THR A 45 12.61 -17.40 9.68
CA THR A 45 13.94 -17.12 10.22
C THR A 45 15.03 -16.94 9.16
N GLU A 46 14.83 -17.47 7.95
CA GLU A 46 15.80 -17.41 6.85
C GLU A 46 15.53 -16.25 5.89
N THR A 47 14.27 -16.03 5.51
CA THR A 47 13.91 -15.09 4.44
C THR A 47 13.24 -13.80 4.92
N PHE A 48 12.61 -13.81 6.09
CA PHE A 48 11.88 -12.65 6.65
C PHE A 48 11.76 -12.76 8.17
N PRO A 49 12.84 -12.53 8.93
CA PRO A 49 12.91 -12.79 10.37
C PRO A 49 12.30 -11.63 11.20
N PHE A 50 11.13 -11.16 10.81
CA PHE A 50 10.44 -10.04 11.47
C PHE A 50 9.10 -10.53 11.99
N ASN A 51 8.83 -10.29 13.28
CA ASN A 51 7.54 -10.58 13.89
C ASN A 51 6.71 -9.29 13.97
N LEU A 52 5.71 -9.18 13.10
CA LEU A 52 4.80 -8.04 13.02
C LEU A 52 3.49 -8.26 13.80
N GLY A 53 3.41 -9.29 14.64
CA GLY A 53 2.25 -9.60 15.46
C GLY A 53 0.97 -9.82 14.64
N TYR A 54 -0.09 -9.07 14.94
CA TYR A 54 -1.38 -9.18 14.26
C TYR A 54 -1.32 -8.86 12.76
N CYS A 55 -0.33 -8.08 12.31
CA CYS A 55 -0.16 -7.72 10.90
C CYS A 55 0.39 -8.86 10.03
N GLN A 56 0.73 -10.01 10.61
CA GLN A 56 1.24 -11.18 9.89
C GLN A 56 0.59 -12.49 10.36
N ILE A 57 -0.40 -12.42 11.25
CA ILE A 57 -1.01 -13.61 11.84
C ILE A 57 -1.66 -14.45 10.73
N ASP A 58 -1.35 -15.74 10.69
CA ASP A 58 -1.78 -16.68 9.65
C ASP A 58 -1.40 -16.29 8.20
N SER A 59 -0.47 -15.35 8.01
CA SER A 59 0.08 -15.06 6.68
C SER A 59 0.82 -16.29 6.15
N ASN A 60 0.58 -16.61 4.88
CA ASN A 60 1.32 -17.63 4.14
C ASN A 60 2.19 -17.03 3.01
N VAL A 61 2.31 -15.70 2.98
CA VAL A 61 3.06 -15.00 1.94
C VAL A 61 4.54 -15.21 2.16
N THR A 62 5.22 -15.78 1.17
CA THR A 62 6.68 -15.84 1.16
C THR A 62 7.24 -14.47 0.78
N PHE A 63 8.30 -14.04 1.44
CA PHE A 63 8.95 -12.78 1.11
C PHE A 63 9.55 -12.84 -0.31
N ASP A 64 9.12 -11.90 -1.14
CA ASP A 64 9.72 -11.61 -2.43
C ASP A 64 9.97 -10.10 -2.52
N GLN A 65 11.25 -9.72 -2.59
CA GLN A 65 11.65 -8.32 -2.59
C GLN A 65 11.09 -7.54 -3.80
N LYS A 66 10.98 -8.16 -4.98
CA LYS A 66 10.47 -7.48 -6.18
C LYS A 66 8.98 -7.15 -6.04
N ILE A 67 8.23 -8.06 -5.42
CA ILE A 67 6.80 -7.85 -5.12
C ILE A 67 6.63 -6.82 -4.01
N MET A 68 7.34 -6.98 -2.87
CA MET A 68 7.15 -6.10 -1.71
C MET A 68 7.47 -4.64 -2.02
N ARG A 69 8.53 -4.38 -2.81
CA ARG A 69 8.87 -3.01 -3.26
C ARG A 69 7.74 -2.30 -4.00
N LYS A 70 6.86 -3.07 -4.65
CA LYS A 70 5.76 -2.58 -5.48
C LYS A 70 4.41 -2.92 -4.84
N ARG A 71 4.31 -2.91 -3.51
CA ARG A 71 3.03 -3.20 -2.84
C ARG A 71 2.15 -1.98 -2.63
N ASN A 72 2.55 -0.77 -3.00
CA ASN A 72 1.71 0.42 -2.82
C ASN A 72 1.17 0.92 -4.16
N ILE A 73 -0.14 1.11 -4.22
CA ILE A 73 -0.83 1.70 -5.37
C ILE A 73 -1.49 2.99 -4.88
N ILE A 74 -1.34 4.09 -5.62
CA ILE A 74 -1.98 5.36 -5.28
C ILE A 74 -2.92 5.75 -6.40
N TRP A 75 -4.20 5.93 -6.07
CA TRP A 75 -5.15 6.61 -6.94
C TRP A 75 -5.39 8.02 -6.42
N MET A 76 -5.37 9.02 -7.29
CA MET A 76 -5.48 10.43 -6.86
C MET A 76 -6.23 11.27 -7.89
N ILE A 77 -6.98 12.25 -7.40
CA ILE A 77 -7.53 13.37 -8.15
C ILE A 77 -6.78 14.63 -7.69
N ASP A 78 -6.23 15.40 -8.63
CA ASP A 78 -5.57 16.66 -8.33
C ASP A 78 -6.52 17.86 -8.35
N ASN A 79 -6.01 19.05 -8.03
CA ASN A 79 -6.79 20.30 -8.01
C ASN A 79 -7.30 20.79 -9.38
N ARG A 80 -7.10 20.03 -10.45
CA ARG A 80 -7.62 20.28 -11.80
C ARG A 80 -8.52 19.13 -12.27
N ASP A 81 -9.03 18.34 -11.33
CA ASP A 81 -9.88 17.15 -11.57
C ASP A 81 -9.20 16.07 -12.43
N ARG A 82 -7.86 16.04 -12.48
CA ARG A 82 -7.14 15.02 -13.24
C ARG A 82 -6.94 13.79 -12.38
N THR A 83 -7.40 12.66 -12.88
CA THR A 83 -7.21 11.35 -12.25
C THR A 83 -5.88 10.75 -12.64
N SER A 84 -5.19 10.14 -11.68
CA SER A 84 -3.97 9.36 -11.92
C SER A 84 -3.94 8.11 -11.06
N LEU A 85 -3.30 7.06 -11.58
CA LEU A 85 -3.04 5.80 -10.88
C LEU A 85 -1.55 5.51 -10.95
N TRP A 86 -0.93 5.35 -9.80
CA TRP A 86 0.51 5.17 -9.66
C TRP A 86 0.80 3.84 -8.99
N TRP A 87 1.74 3.10 -9.57
CA TRP A 87 2.35 1.95 -8.95
C TRP A 87 3.69 2.38 -8.36
N VAL A 88 3.81 2.39 -7.03
CA VAL A 88 4.98 2.97 -6.35
C VAL A 88 6.02 1.87 -6.11
N ASP A 89 7.23 2.03 -6.66
CA ASP A 89 8.41 1.23 -6.31
C ASP A 89 9.16 1.91 -5.15
N MET A 90 8.88 1.49 -3.93
CA MET A 90 9.45 2.05 -2.70
C MET A 90 10.94 1.74 -2.52
N GLY A 91 11.52 0.87 -3.33
CA GLY A 91 12.95 0.63 -3.29
C GLY A 91 13.76 1.50 -4.24
N VAL A 92 13.12 2.37 -5.05
CA VAL A 92 13.81 3.42 -5.82
C VAL A 92 13.84 4.68 -4.95
N ARG A 93 15.00 4.97 -4.36
CA ARG A 93 15.18 6.18 -3.55
C ARG A 93 15.61 7.34 -4.44
N THR A 94 14.74 8.31 -4.67
CA THR A 94 15.07 9.57 -5.33
C THR A 94 14.55 10.73 -4.50
N GLY A 95 15.43 11.63 -4.06
CA GLY A 95 15.03 12.78 -3.23
C GLY A 95 14.90 12.47 -1.73
N ASP A 96 14.56 13.51 -0.96
CA ASP A 96 14.69 13.61 0.50
C ASP A 96 13.95 12.53 1.32
N ASN A 97 14.26 12.45 2.63
CA ASN A 97 13.84 11.46 3.65
C ASN A 97 12.31 11.31 3.90
N ALA A 98 11.46 11.44 2.87
CA ALA A 98 10.00 11.35 2.93
C ALA A 98 9.47 9.92 3.06
N VAL A 99 10.35 8.93 2.98
CA VAL A 99 10.00 7.53 3.24
C VAL A 99 10.08 7.33 4.75
N ASP A 100 8.96 6.94 5.38
CA ASP A 100 8.99 6.42 6.74
C ASP A 100 10.10 5.37 6.86
N ALA A 101 11.10 5.67 7.68
CA ALA A 101 12.26 4.82 7.84
C ALA A 101 11.92 3.49 8.54
N VAL A 102 10.75 3.41 9.21
CA VAL A 102 10.33 2.22 9.96
C VAL A 102 9.68 1.21 9.04
N LEU A 103 8.59 1.57 8.35
CA LEU A 103 7.85 0.63 7.49
C LEU A 103 8.05 0.86 5.99
N GLY A 104 8.51 2.03 5.56
CA GLY A 104 8.78 2.31 4.14
C GLY A 104 10.12 1.78 3.64
N GLY A 105 11.01 1.40 4.57
CA GLY A 105 12.30 0.80 4.28
C GLY A 105 12.23 -0.68 3.87
N GLU A 106 13.37 -1.20 3.41
CA GLU A 106 13.56 -2.65 3.27
C GLU A 106 13.47 -3.31 4.66
N PRO A 107 12.80 -4.46 4.80
CA PRO A 107 12.15 -5.27 3.75
C PRO A 107 10.64 -5.03 3.58
N PHE A 108 10.07 -4.08 4.31
CA PHE A 108 8.62 -3.91 4.46
C PHE A 108 7.98 -3.15 3.29
N TYR A 109 8.63 -2.07 2.87
CA TYR A 109 8.20 -1.22 1.74
C TYR A 109 6.75 -0.72 1.83
N THR A 110 6.22 -0.53 3.03
CA THR A 110 4.88 0.03 3.26
C THR A 110 4.96 1.55 3.29
N LEU A 111 4.26 2.23 2.39
CA LEU A 111 4.25 3.68 2.38
C LEU A 111 3.44 4.20 3.57
N TYR A 112 4.01 5.09 4.38
CA TYR A 112 3.24 5.78 5.42
C TYR A 112 2.31 6.82 4.78
N GLU A 113 1.02 6.62 4.92
CA GLU A 113 -0.05 7.40 4.31
C GLU A 113 -0.02 8.88 4.73
N GLY A 114 0.43 9.19 5.95
CA GLY A 114 0.58 10.56 6.44
C GLY A 114 1.59 11.39 5.65
N SER A 115 2.49 10.74 4.89
CA SER A 115 3.39 11.43 3.95
C SER A 115 2.65 12.07 2.77
N LEU A 116 1.43 11.61 2.46
CA LEU A 116 0.64 12.08 1.32
C LEU A 116 -0.30 13.23 1.67
N GLY A 117 -0.58 13.45 2.97
CA GLY A 117 -1.48 14.49 3.46
C GLY A 117 -2.17 14.08 4.76
N ASN A 118 -3.29 14.72 5.06
CA ASN A 118 -4.15 14.36 6.18
C ASN A 118 -4.90 13.07 5.84
N VAL A 119 -4.74 12.04 6.65
CA VAL A 119 -5.57 10.83 6.56
C VAL A 119 -6.97 11.17 7.05
N VAL A 120 -7.99 10.84 6.26
CA VAL A 120 -9.39 11.19 6.54
C VAL A 120 -10.28 9.96 6.70
N ALA A 121 -9.86 8.81 6.17
CA ALA A 121 -10.59 7.56 6.32
C ALA A 121 -9.72 6.33 6.01
N ASP A 122 -10.13 5.20 6.56
CA ASP A 122 -9.70 3.88 6.14
C ASP A 122 -10.75 3.22 5.24
N LEU A 123 -10.25 2.49 4.26
CA LEU A 123 -11.01 1.67 3.33
C LEU A 123 -10.59 0.22 3.54
N TYR A 124 -11.53 -0.65 3.87
CA TYR A 124 -11.27 -2.07 4.01
C TYR A 124 -11.96 -2.82 2.88
N TYR A 125 -11.17 -3.54 2.08
CA TYR A 125 -11.70 -4.42 1.06
C TYR A 125 -11.29 -5.86 1.38
N LEU A 126 -12.29 -6.65 1.76
CA LEU A 126 -12.15 -8.07 2.05
C LEU A 126 -12.91 -8.81 0.95
N ASN A 127 -12.21 -9.63 0.16
CA ASN A 127 -12.84 -10.33 -0.95
C ASN A 127 -13.99 -11.25 -0.44
N GLY A 128 -15.19 -11.02 -0.98
CA GLY A 128 -16.44 -11.66 -0.58
C GLY A 128 -17.29 -10.85 0.42
N LEU A 129 -16.84 -9.67 0.85
CA LEU A 129 -17.56 -8.74 1.70
C LEU A 129 -17.77 -7.39 0.98
N ASP A 130 -18.80 -6.66 1.40
CA ASP A 130 -19.01 -5.29 0.93
C ASP A 130 -17.84 -4.39 1.37
N LEU A 131 -17.53 -3.38 0.55
CA LEU A 131 -16.54 -2.36 0.90
C LEU A 131 -16.96 -1.67 2.20
N SER A 132 -16.09 -1.73 3.21
CA SER A 132 -16.29 -1.03 4.48
C SER A 132 -15.42 0.23 4.52
N VAL A 133 -15.96 1.31 5.10
CA VAL A 133 -15.28 2.61 5.23
C VAL A 133 -15.36 3.07 6.68
N SER A 134 -14.22 3.45 7.26
CA SER A 134 -14.14 4.08 8.58
C SER A 134 -13.63 5.50 8.42
N LEU A 135 -14.45 6.50 8.74
CA LEU A 135 -14.05 7.91 8.69
C LEU A 135 -13.37 8.32 10.00
N TYR A 136 -12.42 9.25 9.93
CA TYR A 136 -11.69 9.80 11.07
C TYR A 136 -12.18 11.19 11.47
#